data_AF-A0A4D8Q4J3-F1
#
_entry.id   AF-A0A4D8Q4J3-F1
#
_cell.length_a   1.000
_cell.length_b   1.000
_cell.length_c   1.000
_cell.angle_alpha   90.00
_cell.angle_beta   90.00
_cell.angle_gamma   90.00
#
_symmetry.space_group_name_H-M   'P 1'
#
loop_
_entity.id
_entity.type
_entity.pdbx_description
1 polymer ?
#
loop_
_entity_poly.entity_id
_entity_poly.type
_entity_poly.pdbx_seq_one_letter_code
_entity_poly.pdbx_strand_id
1 'polypeptide(L)' 'MARQWPRRLHPPDPLPPHFHVKGTDFEALVTIATLEVIASDLPAATRKEVLAWAAANRAALVTEWNTWNPNIPFA' A
#
# COMPACT_ATOMS: atom_id res chain seq x y z
N MET A 1 22.98 -7.23 -33.90
CA MET A 1 22.43 -8.25 -32.98
C MET A 1 21.33 -7.61 -32.16
N ALA A 2 20.06 -7.92 -32.45
CA ALA A 2 18.93 -7.33 -31.74
C ALA A 2 18.60 -8.17 -30.50
N ARG A 3 18.61 -7.53 -29.32
CA ARG A 3 18.14 -8.15 -28.08
C ARG A 3 16.64 -8.41 -28.21
N GLN A 4 16.25 -9.68 -28.24
CA GLN A 4 14.86 -10.08 -28.09
C GLN A 4 14.52 -10.05 -26.60
N TRP A 5 13.87 -8.98 -26.15
CA TRP A 5 13.20 -9.00 -24.84
C TRP A 5 11.94 -9.87 -24.95
N PRO A 6 11.68 -10.84 -24.06
CA PRO A 6 10.44 -11.58 -24.08
C PRO A 6 9.26 -10.62 -23.89
N ARG A 7 8.46 -10.45 -24.95
CA ARG A 7 7.22 -9.65 -24.93
C ARG A 7 6.13 -10.45 -24.24
N ARG A 8 6.10 -10.40 -22.91
CA ARG A 8 4.89 -10.57 -22.10
C ARG A 8 5.18 -9.91 -20.75
N LEU A 9 4.92 -8.62 -20.69
CA LEU A 9 4.75 -7.92 -19.42
C LEU A 9 3.35 -8.30 -18.94
N HIS A 10 3.25 -9.22 -17.98
CA HIS A 10 2.02 -9.33 -17.22
C HIS A 10 1.85 -8.01 -16.45
N PRO A 11 0.65 -7.42 -16.41
CA PRO A 11 0.38 -6.37 -15.44
C PRO A 11 0.75 -6.92 -14.06
N PRO A 12 1.47 -6.15 -13.21
CA PRO A 12 1.63 -6.56 -11.84
C PRO A 12 0.24 -6.79 -11.23
N ASP A 13 0.14 -7.79 -10.35
CA ASP A 13 -1.09 -8.07 -9.62
C ASP A 13 -1.63 -6.77 -9.01
N PRO A 14 -2.95 -6.52 -9.07
CA PRO A 14 -3.51 -5.31 -8.50
C PRO A 14 -3.17 -5.27 -7.01
N LEU A 15 -2.60 -4.14 -6.56
CA LEU A 15 -2.32 -3.97 -5.15
C LEU A 15 -3.64 -3.98 -4.37
N PRO A 16 -3.70 -4.68 -3.23
CA PRO A 16 -4.87 -4.61 -2.35
C PRO A 16 -5.05 -3.17 -1.85
N PRO A 17 -6.23 -2.84 -1.28
CA PRO A 17 -6.45 -1.57 -0.60
C PRO A 17 -5.34 -1.27 0.40
N HIS A 18 -4.67 -0.14 0.20
CA HIS A 18 -3.47 0.23 0.94
C HIS A 18 -3.43 1.76 1.15
N PHE A 19 -2.62 2.19 2.11
CA PHE A 19 -2.31 3.61 2.29
C PHE A 19 -0.81 3.82 2.21
N HIS A 20 -0.43 5.05 1.86
CA HIS A 20 0.97 5.45 1.71
C HIS A 20 1.47 6.03 3.02
N VAL A 21 2.66 5.61 3.44
CA VAL A 21 3.41 6.20 4.52
C VAL A 21 4.61 6.91 3.91
N LYS A 22 4.75 8.21 4.17
CA LYS A 22 5.88 9.00 3.66
C LYS A 22 6.65 9.61 4.82
N GLY A 23 7.94 9.32 4.90
CA GLY A 23 8.90 9.98 5.76
C GLY A 23 9.90 10.78 4.94
N THR A 24 10.91 11.33 5.61
CA THR A 24 11.98 12.12 4.95
C THR A 24 12.77 11.28 3.94
N ASP A 25 13.12 10.05 4.33
CA ASP A 25 14.02 9.18 3.55
C ASP A 25 13.39 7.81 3.22
N PHE A 26 12.09 7.65 3.46
CA PHE A 26 11.39 6.40 3.18
C PHE A 26 9.96 6.66 2.70
N GLU A 27 9.47 5.75 1.86
CA GLU A 27 8.06 5.60 1.56
C GLU A 27 7.69 4.13 1.77
N ALA A 28 6.46 3.84 2.20
CA ALA A 28 5.98 2.47 2.35
C ALA A 28 4.49 2.36 2.00
N LEU A 29 4.09 1.19 1.52
CA LEU A 29 2.69 0.84 1.31
C LEU A 29 2.26 -0.14 2.39
N VAL A 30 1.18 0.19 3.09
CA VAL A 30 0.61 -0.65 4.14
C VAL A 30 -0.81 -1.03 3.76
N THR A 31 -1.13 -2.32 3.80
CA THR A 31 -2.48 -2.81 3.52
C THR A 31 -3.46 -2.28 4.57
N ILE A 32 -4.63 -1.84 4.13
CA ILE A 32 -5.70 -1.46 5.06
C ILE A 32 -6.24 -2.73 5.73
N ALA A 33 -6.31 -3.85 5.01
CA ALA A 33 -6.90 -5.10 5.48
C ALA A 33 -6.10 -5.83 6.57
N THR A 34 -4.78 -5.94 6.43
CA THR A 34 -3.94 -6.73 7.34
C THR A 34 -2.94 -5.88 8.12
N LEU A 35 -2.79 -4.59 7.77
CA LEU A 35 -1.73 -3.71 8.28
C LEU A 35 -0.33 -4.28 8.00
N GLU A 36 -0.17 -4.95 6.87
CA GLU A 36 1.10 -5.48 6.41
C GLU A 36 1.79 -4.49 5.48
N VAL A 37 3.11 -4.34 5.63
CA VAL A 37 3.92 -3.55 4.70
C VAL A 37 4.13 -4.40 3.44
N ILE A 38 3.63 -3.94 2.30
CA ILE A 38 3.63 -4.69 1.03
C ILE A 38 4.58 -4.12 -0.03
N ALA A 39 5.07 -2.90 0.16
CA ALA A 39 6.12 -2.35 -0.69
C ALA A 39 6.98 -1.35 0.08
N SER A 40 8.27 -1.30 -0.32
CA SER A 40 9.34 -0.50 0.28
C SER A 40 9.62 -0.83 1.75
N ASP A 41 10.54 -0.10 2.38
CA ASP A 41 10.95 -0.35 3.77
C ASP A 41 10.40 0.73 4.72
N LEU A 42 9.82 0.28 5.82
CA LEU A 42 9.30 1.14 6.89
C LEU A 42 10.16 0.93 8.13
N PRO A 43 10.95 1.94 8.57
CA PRO A 43 11.84 1.82 9.71
C PRO A 43 11.13 1.28 10.95
N ALA A 44 11.78 0.39 11.70
CA ALA A 44 11.15 -0.33 12.80
C ALA A 44 10.51 0.59 13.85
N ALA A 45 11.16 1.73 14.16
CA ALA A 45 10.64 2.73 15.08
C ALA A 45 9.32 3.33 14.59
N THR A 46 9.27 3.75 13.33
CA THR A 46 8.06 4.35 12.72
C THR A 46 6.98 3.31 12.46
N ARG A 47 7.36 2.07 12.12
CA ARG A 47 6.42 0.98 11.86
C ARG A 47 5.47 0.78 13.03
N LYS A 48 5.97 0.70 14.26
CA LYS A 48 5.12 0.50 15.43
C LYS A 48 4.06 1.60 15.59
N GLU A 49 4.47 2.85 15.41
CA GLU A 49 3.58 4.02 15.52
C GLU A 49 2.52 4.02 14.41
N VAL A 50 2.94 3.84 13.15
CA VAL A 50 2.03 3.80 12.00
C VAL A 50 1.02 2.67 12.14
N LEU A 51 1.44 1.47 12.52
CA LEU A 51 0.54 0.32 12.65
C LEU A 51 -0.45 0.52 13.81
N ALA A 52 -0.02 1.11 14.93
CA ALA A 52 -0.91 1.45 16.04
C ALA A 52 -1.96 2.50 15.63
N TRP A 53 -1.53 3.56 14.93
CA TRP A 53 -2.42 4.57 14.39
C TRP A 53 -3.41 3.97 13.38
N ALA A 54 -2.93 3.15 12.44
CA ALA A 54 -3.77 2.53 11.41
C ALA A 54 -4.80 1.57 12.01
N ALA A 55 -4.44 0.82 13.05
CA ALA A 55 -5.38 -0.03 13.77
C ALA A 55 -6.52 0.78 14.42
N ALA A 56 -6.20 1.92 15.03
CA ALA A 56 -7.19 2.80 15.65
C ALA A 56 -8.05 3.57 14.63
N ASN A 57 -7.54 3.79 13.41
CA ASN A 57 -8.17 4.64 12.39
C ASN A 57 -8.67 3.86 11.15
N ARG A 58 -8.78 2.53 11.25
CA ARG A 58 -9.12 1.67 10.10
C ARG A 58 -10.40 2.09 9.39
N ALA A 59 -11.46 2.44 10.13
CA ALA A 59 -12.73 2.86 9.53
C ALA A 59 -12.57 4.14 8.67
N ALA A 60 -11.74 5.08 9.13
CA ALA A 60 -11.42 6.29 8.37
C ALA A 60 -10.62 5.96 7.11
N LEU A 61 -9.63 5.06 7.21
CA LEU A 61 -8.87 4.60 6.04
C LEU A 61 -9.75 3.91 4.99
N VAL A 62 -10.70 3.08 5.42
CA VAL A 62 -11.69 2.45 4.52
C VAL A 62 -12.54 3.51 3.82
N THR A 63 -13.02 4.49 4.57
CA THR A 63 -13.85 5.59 4.03
C THR A 63 -13.08 6.41 3.00
N GLU A 64 -11.85 6.79 3.31
CA GLU A 64 -10.98 7.54 2.41
C GLU A 64 -10.66 6.73 1.15
N TRP A 65 -10.32 5.44 1.32
CA TRP A 65 -10.08 4.55 0.19
C TRP A 65 -11.28 4.51 -0.75
N ASN A 66 -12.49 4.32 -0.21
CA ASN A 66 -13.72 4.23 -1.00
C ASN A 66 -14.06 5.54 -1.72
N THR A 67 -13.70 6.67 -1.10
CA THR A 67 -13.89 8.00 -1.69
C THR A 67 -13.05 8.18 -2.95
N TRP A 68 -11.79 7.74 -2.92
CA TRP A 68 -10.87 7.88 -4.06
C TRP A 68 -10.89 6.70 -5.03
N ASN A 69 -11.37 5.53 -4.59
CA ASN A 69 -11.43 4.30 -5.37
C ASN A 69 -12.88 3.77 -5.46
N PRO A 70 -13.84 4.54 -5.99
CA PRO A 70 -15.25 4.14 -6.03
C PRO A 70 -15.50 2.88 -6.86
N ASN A 71 -14.58 2.55 -7.79
CA ASN A 71 -14.66 1.34 -8.63
C ASN A 71 -14.06 0.09 -7.96
N ILE A 72 -13.33 0.26 -6.85
CA ILE A 72 -12.68 -0.82 -6.10
C ILE A 72 -12.87 -0.56 -4.58
N PRO A 73 -14.11 -0.62 -4.07
CA PRO A 73 -14.37 -0.34 -2.67
C PRO A 73 -13.81 -1.44 -1.76
N PHE A 74 -13.42 -1.02 -0.55
CA PHE A 74 -13.00 -1.84 0.56
C PHE A 74 -14.06 -1.79 1.68
N ALA A 75 -14.27 -2.91 2.37
CA ALA A 75 -15.32 -3.11 3.37
C ALA A 75 -14.87 -2.71 4.79
#